data_AF-A0A943IT24-F1
#
_entry.id   AF-A0A943IT24-F1
#
_cell.length_a   1.000
_cell.length_b   1.000
_cell.length_c   1.000
_cell.angle_alpha   90.00
_cell.angle_beta   90.00
_cell.angle_gamma   90.00
#
_symmetry.space_group_name_H-M   'P 1'
#
loop_
_entity.id
_entity.type
_entity.pdbx_description
1 polymer ?
#
loop_
_entity_poly.entity_id
_entity_poly.type
_entity_poly.pdbx_seq_one_letter_code
_entity_poly.pdbx_strand_id
1 'polypeptide(L)'
;MTQKHILSLLVSAALLCGLLAGCSNTNGDASHASSSASEPSSVSSESAPSSTAQADTSGLFNKDFDENSLFSVDGTAAAFEPSLGWGPGVSGCSLKSVQAAATLLVWADEANLSARTETAIEDAYTQWYDNLSDSEQEGFAEAWPMIKDDAAALLEDKDAMAGRLEDVGLDAKKLTFSEKDWNALEDVVDPLVPEAKGEY
;
A
#
# COMPACT_ATOMS: atom_id res chain seq x y z
N MET A 1 -38.54 22.54 13.68
CA MET A 1 -37.27 23.02 13.08
C MET A 1 -36.89 22.10 11.92
N THR A 2 -37.80 21.93 10.96
CA THR A 2 -37.83 20.82 9.99
C THR A 2 -37.95 21.37 8.57
N GLN A 3 -37.16 22.40 8.26
CA GLN A 3 -37.22 23.12 6.99
C GLN A 3 -35.82 23.39 6.40
N LYS A 4 -34.85 22.53 6.71
CA LYS A 4 -33.48 22.62 6.19
C LYS A 4 -33.04 21.40 5.35
N HIS A 5 -33.78 20.28 5.41
CA HIS A 5 -33.40 19.02 4.76
C HIS A 5 -33.91 18.85 3.32
N ILE A 6 -34.76 19.75 2.82
CA ILE A 6 -35.36 19.62 1.47
C ILE A 6 -34.56 20.39 0.40
N LEU A 7 -33.80 21.42 0.79
CA LEU A 7 -33.05 22.26 -0.16
C LEU A 7 -31.66 21.71 -0.52
N SER A 8 -31.13 20.74 0.22
CA SER A 8 -29.82 20.13 -0.08
C SER A 8 -29.90 18.97 -1.10
N LEU A 9 -31.11 18.50 -1.42
CA LEU A 9 -31.34 17.30 -2.23
C LEU A 9 -31.35 17.54 -3.75
N LEU A 10 -31.17 18.80 -4.20
CA LEU A 10 -31.22 19.19 -5.61
C LEU A 10 -29.85 19.51 -6.25
N VAL A 11 -28.75 19.30 -5.52
CA VAL A 11 -27.36 19.51 -6.01
C VAL A 11 -26.62 18.18 -6.06
N SER A 12 -27.16 17.16 -6.74
CA SER A 12 -26.49 15.86 -6.90
C SER A 12 -26.80 15.12 -8.22
N ALA A 13 -27.34 15.81 -9.24
CA ALA A 13 -27.81 15.14 -10.46
C ALA A 13 -27.10 15.56 -11.77
N ALA A 14 -25.89 16.16 -11.72
CA ALA A 14 -25.27 16.72 -12.93
C ALA A 14 -23.77 16.46 -13.11
N LEU A 15 -23.18 15.43 -12.49
CA LEU A 15 -21.76 15.14 -12.65
C LEU A 15 -21.44 13.65 -12.78
N LEU A 16 -22.08 12.92 -13.70
CA LEU A 16 -21.69 11.55 -14.07
C LEU A 16 -22.36 11.14 -15.40
N CYS A 17 -21.83 11.64 -16.51
CA CYS A 17 -22.07 11.08 -17.84
C CYS A 17 -21.03 11.64 -18.82
N GLY A 18 -19.94 10.91 -19.08
CA GLY A 18 -19.12 11.24 -20.24
C GLY A 18 -17.67 10.77 -20.22
N LEU A 19 -17.39 9.49 -19.99
CA LEU A 19 -16.14 8.90 -20.48
C LEU A 19 -16.31 7.38 -20.58
N LEU A 20 -16.58 6.88 -21.79
CA LEU A 20 -16.29 5.52 -22.26
C LEU A 20 -16.75 5.40 -23.73
N ALA A 21 -15.97 6.01 -24.62
CA ALA A 21 -15.99 5.70 -26.05
C ALA A 21 -14.54 5.45 -26.48
N GLY A 22 -14.18 4.18 -26.66
CA GLY A 22 -12.82 3.78 -27.02
C GLY A 22 -12.74 2.28 -27.27
N CYS A 23 -13.50 1.79 -28.25
CA CYS A 23 -13.30 0.45 -28.80
C CYS A 23 -12.42 0.52 -30.06
N SER A 24 -11.56 -0.50 -30.16
CA SER A 24 -11.13 -1.19 -31.40
C SER A 24 -9.76 -0.85 -32.01
N ASN A 25 -8.82 -1.78 -31.75
CA ASN A 25 -7.96 -2.51 -32.69
C ASN A 25 -7.79 -1.95 -34.12
N THR A 26 -6.54 -1.84 -34.58
CA THR A 26 -6.10 -2.47 -35.85
C THR A 26 -4.58 -2.72 -35.86
N ASN A 27 -4.21 -3.91 -36.34
CA ASN A 27 -2.86 -4.32 -36.71
C ASN A 27 -2.31 -3.44 -37.84
N GLY A 28 -1.00 -3.18 -37.82
CA GLY A 28 -0.24 -2.62 -38.94
C GLY A 28 1.20 -3.13 -38.93
N ASP A 29 1.47 -4.09 -39.80
CA ASP A 29 2.80 -4.57 -40.19
C ASP A 29 3.52 -3.48 -41.00
N ALA A 30 4.81 -3.26 -40.75
CA ALA A 30 5.72 -2.68 -41.73
C ALA A 30 7.18 -3.01 -41.39
N SER A 31 7.66 -4.06 -42.03
CA SER A 31 9.07 -4.37 -42.29
C SER A 31 9.91 -3.16 -42.72
N HIS A 32 11.10 -2.99 -42.15
CA HIS A 32 12.23 -2.39 -42.86
C HIS A 32 13.54 -3.10 -42.51
N ALA A 33 14.11 -3.73 -43.54
CA ALA A 33 15.45 -4.29 -43.56
C ALA A 33 16.50 -3.19 -43.75
N SER A 34 17.66 -3.35 -43.12
CA SER A 34 18.94 -2.96 -43.71
C SER A 34 20.07 -3.79 -43.14
N SER A 35 20.81 -4.39 -44.06
CA SER A 35 21.98 -5.24 -43.87
C SER A 35 23.25 -4.41 -44.06
N SER A 36 24.32 -4.79 -43.35
CA SER A 36 25.71 -4.96 -43.83
C SER A 36 26.65 -4.95 -42.62
N ALA A 37 27.30 -6.07 -42.27
CA ALA A 37 28.46 -6.72 -42.90
C ALA A 37 29.79 -6.21 -42.34
N SER A 38 30.33 -7.03 -41.42
CA SER A 38 31.71 -7.48 -41.19
C SER A 38 32.91 -6.57 -41.51
N GLU A 39 33.87 -6.52 -40.58
CA GLU A 39 35.29 -6.85 -40.81
C GLU A 39 35.93 -7.50 -39.56
N PRO A 40 36.74 -8.57 -39.69
CA PRO A 40 37.55 -9.14 -38.62
C PRO A 40 39.06 -8.88 -38.82
N SER A 41 39.80 -8.72 -37.72
CA SER A 41 41.27 -8.93 -37.51
C SER A 41 41.66 -8.14 -36.23
N SER A 42 42.49 -8.56 -35.28
CA SER A 42 43.66 -9.44 -35.27
C SER A 42 43.91 -10.03 -33.87
N VAL A 43 44.77 -11.04 -33.87
CA VAL A 43 45.34 -11.86 -32.80
C VAL A 43 46.38 -11.14 -31.90
N SER A 44 46.59 -11.70 -30.70
CA SER A 44 47.68 -11.50 -29.70
C SER A 44 47.53 -10.27 -28.77
N SER A 45 47.58 -10.42 -27.44
CA SER A 45 48.67 -11.03 -26.68
C SER A 45 48.26 -11.38 -25.25
N GLU A 46 48.93 -12.38 -24.69
CA GLU A 46 48.83 -12.92 -23.34
C GLU A 46 48.90 -11.87 -22.22
N SER A 47 48.02 -11.95 -21.23
CA SER A 47 48.23 -11.38 -19.88
C SER A 47 47.33 -12.08 -18.85
N ALA A 48 47.96 -12.50 -17.76
CA ALA A 48 47.52 -13.29 -16.59
C ALA A 48 46.02 -13.27 -16.19
N PRO A 49 45.46 -14.39 -15.67
CA PRO A 49 44.15 -14.35 -15.02
C PRO A 49 44.32 -13.70 -13.64
N SER A 50 44.04 -12.41 -13.55
CA SER A 50 43.85 -11.74 -12.27
C SER A 50 42.44 -12.06 -11.78
N SER A 51 42.34 -12.84 -10.70
CA SER A 51 41.11 -13.15 -9.98
C SER A 51 40.40 -11.88 -9.52
N THR A 52 39.34 -11.51 -10.24
CA THR A 52 38.19 -10.77 -9.71
C THR A 52 36.98 -11.21 -10.52
N ALA A 53 36.36 -12.31 -10.13
CA ALA A 53 35.00 -12.60 -10.55
C ALA A 53 34.11 -11.54 -9.87
N GLN A 54 33.76 -10.48 -10.62
CA GLN A 54 32.65 -9.61 -10.27
C GLN A 54 31.41 -10.50 -10.23
N ALA A 55 30.73 -10.56 -9.09
CA ALA A 55 29.41 -11.15 -9.03
C ALA A 55 28.48 -10.25 -9.86
N ASP A 56 28.00 -10.75 -11.00
CA ASP A 56 26.94 -10.12 -11.79
C ASP A 56 25.64 -10.19 -10.97
N THR A 57 25.41 -9.17 -10.14
CA THR A 57 24.14 -8.96 -9.43
C THR A 57 23.11 -8.24 -10.30
N SER A 58 23.41 -8.01 -11.59
CA SER A 58 22.56 -7.33 -12.57
C SER A 58 21.17 -7.97 -12.81
N GLY A 59 20.87 -9.11 -12.17
CA GLY A 59 19.56 -9.75 -12.20
C GLY A 59 18.75 -9.68 -10.91
N LEU A 60 19.29 -9.16 -9.79
CA LEU A 60 18.62 -9.20 -8.48
C LEU A 60 17.77 -7.96 -8.17
N PHE A 61 18.03 -6.84 -8.86
CA PHE A 61 17.37 -5.56 -8.63
C PHE A 61 16.57 -5.15 -9.86
N ASN A 62 15.51 -5.90 -10.14
CA ASN A 62 14.52 -5.45 -11.10
C ASN A 62 13.60 -4.43 -10.44
N LYS A 63 13.42 -3.30 -11.14
CA LYS A 63 12.53 -2.16 -10.87
C LYS A 63 13.17 -1.06 -10.02
N ASP A 64 13.70 -0.06 -10.73
CA ASP A 64 13.88 1.33 -10.29
C ASP A 64 14.22 1.49 -8.81
N PHE A 65 15.38 0.98 -8.40
CA PHE A 65 15.93 1.20 -7.07
C PHE A 65 16.37 2.66 -6.98
N ASP A 66 15.43 3.56 -6.69
CA ASP A 66 15.75 4.84 -6.08
C ASP A 66 16.30 4.54 -4.68
N GLU A 67 17.60 4.75 -4.49
CA GLU A 67 18.26 4.54 -3.19
C GLU A 67 17.65 5.42 -2.09
N ASN A 68 17.00 6.54 -2.43
CA ASN A 68 16.28 7.36 -1.46
C ASN A 68 14.94 6.73 -1.05
N SER A 69 14.32 5.92 -1.91
CA SER A 69 13.06 5.25 -1.62
C SER A 69 13.24 4.21 -0.52
N LEU A 70 14.35 3.46 -0.47
CA LEU A 70 14.58 2.45 0.59
C LEU A 70 14.43 3.02 2.01
N PHE A 71 14.79 4.29 2.19
CA PHE A 71 14.82 4.99 3.47
C PHE A 71 13.61 5.92 3.68
N SER A 72 12.60 5.88 2.82
CA SER A 72 11.42 6.73 2.94
C SER A 72 10.15 5.96 2.61
N VAL A 73 9.16 6.10 3.48
CA VAL A 73 7.84 5.53 3.30
C VAL A 73 6.85 6.68 3.17
N ASP A 74 6.24 6.81 1.99
CA ASP A 74 5.24 7.82 1.70
C ASP A 74 3.82 7.31 1.97
N GLY A 75 2.87 8.23 2.11
CA GLY A 75 1.45 7.90 2.20
C GLY A 75 0.98 7.41 3.57
N THR A 76 1.85 7.33 4.58
CA THR A 76 1.52 6.87 5.94
C THR A 76 0.29 7.58 6.51
N ALA A 77 0.22 8.91 6.42
CA ALA A 77 -0.92 9.65 6.96
C ALA A 77 -2.27 9.26 6.33
N ALA A 78 -2.30 9.00 5.02
CA ALA A 78 -3.52 8.57 4.33
C ALA A 78 -3.87 7.11 4.65
N ALA A 79 -2.85 6.25 4.82
CA ALA A 79 -3.04 4.85 5.15
C ALA A 79 -3.63 4.64 6.54
N PHE A 80 -3.20 5.45 7.51
CA PHE A 80 -3.64 5.35 8.90
C PHE A 80 -4.86 6.21 9.25
N GLU A 81 -5.27 7.18 8.41
CA GLU A 81 -6.46 8.01 8.63
C GLU A 81 -7.73 7.18 8.97
N PRO A 82 -8.03 6.05 8.28
CA PRO A 82 -9.22 5.27 8.58
C PRO A 82 -9.19 4.60 9.96
N SER A 83 -8.02 4.54 10.61
CA SER A 83 -7.82 3.98 11.96
C SER A 83 -8.16 4.98 13.08
N LEU A 84 -8.52 6.22 12.73
CA LEU A 84 -8.76 7.30 13.69
C LEU A 84 -10.25 7.64 13.86
N GLY A 85 -10.61 8.24 14.99
CA GLY A 85 -11.96 8.75 15.24
C GLY A 85 -12.99 7.65 15.55
N TRP A 86 -12.54 6.49 16.01
CA TRP A 86 -13.37 5.42 16.53
C TRP A 86 -12.61 4.59 17.57
N GLY A 87 -13.38 3.86 18.38
CA GLY A 87 -12.87 2.94 19.40
C GLY A 87 -13.95 1.94 19.78
N PRO A 88 -13.64 0.99 20.68
CA PRO A 88 -14.62 0.06 21.24
C PRO A 88 -15.90 0.76 21.69
N GLY A 89 -17.06 0.20 21.32
CA GLY A 89 -18.37 0.74 21.73
C GLY A 89 -18.98 1.81 20.81
N VAL A 90 -18.27 2.28 19.77
CA VAL A 90 -18.90 3.12 18.74
C VAL A 90 -19.66 2.27 17.70
N SER A 91 -20.78 2.81 17.19
CA SER A 91 -21.55 2.16 16.13
C SER A 91 -20.69 1.96 14.86
N GLY A 92 -20.72 0.75 14.31
CA GLY A 92 -19.99 0.43 13.09
C GLY A 92 -18.49 0.16 13.30
N CYS A 93 -18.03 -0.04 14.53
CA CYS A 93 -16.64 -0.38 14.85
C CYS A 93 -16.11 -1.57 14.02
N SER A 94 -16.89 -2.66 13.90
CA SER A 94 -16.52 -3.80 13.06
C SER A 94 -16.32 -3.44 11.58
N LEU A 95 -17.03 -2.45 11.07
CA LEU A 95 -16.91 -2.05 9.67
C LEU A 95 -15.72 -1.10 9.46
N LYS A 96 -15.53 -0.16 10.40
CA LYS A 96 -14.38 0.75 10.42
C LYS A 96 -13.05 0.01 10.57
N SER A 97 -13.03 -1.03 11.41
CA SER A 97 -11.87 -1.89 11.61
C SER A 97 -11.46 -2.61 10.32
N VAL A 98 -12.42 -3.15 9.56
CA VAL A 98 -12.13 -3.74 8.24
C VAL A 98 -11.62 -2.71 7.25
N GLN A 99 -12.20 -1.51 7.23
CA GLN A 99 -11.73 -0.44 6.35
C GLN A 99 -10.28 -0.06 6.65
N ALA A 100 -9.96 0.12 7.93
CA ALA A 100 -8.62 0.42 8.39
C ALA A 100 -7.64 -0.70 8.04
N ALA A 101 -7.98 -1.95 8.38
CA ALA A 101 -7.17 -3.13 8.07
C ALA A 101 -6.90 -3.26 6.56
N ALA A 102 -7.95 -3.16 5.73
CA ALA A 102 -7.80 -3.26 4.29
C ALA A 102 -6.96 -2.12 3.70
N THR A 103 -7.11 -0.89 4.21
CA THR A 103 -6.33 0.27 3.75
C THR A 103 -4.85 0.10 4.09
N LEU A 104 -4.55 -0.33 5.33
CA LEU A 104 -3.17 -0.59 5.76
C LEU A 104 -2.53 -1.75 5.01
N LEU A 105 -3.28 -2.83 4.76
CA LEU A 105 -2.81 -3.98 3.97
C LEU A 105 -2.43 -3.59 2.54
N VAL A 106 -3.29 -2.81 1.86
CA VAL A 106 -3.02 -2.33 0.50
C VAL A 106 -1.82 -1.40 0.50
N TRP A 107 -1.78 -0.44 1.42
CA TRP A 107 -0.65 0.49 1.51
C TRP A 107 0.65 -0.24 1.82
N ALA A 108 0.66 -1.24 2.70
CA ALA A 108 1.85 -1.99 3.04
C ALA A 108 2.44 -2.71 1.81
N ASP A 109 1.59 -3.31 0.99
CA ASP A 109 1.96 -3.96 -0.28
C ASP A 109 2.43 -2.95 -1.33
N GLU A 110 1.71 -1.85 -1.52
CA GLU A 110 2.06 -0.79 -2.48
C GLU A 110 3.39 -0.08 -2.10
N ALA A 111 3.61 0.14 -0.80
CA ALA A 111 4.84 0.70 -0.27
C ALA A 111 5.99 -0.33 -0.25
N ASN A 112 5.68 -1.62 -0.46
CA ASN A 112 6.60 -2.76 -0.41
C ASN A 112 7.40 -2.75 0.91
N LEU A 113 6.68 -2.67 2.04
CA LEU A 113 7.27 -2.47 3.36
C LEU A 113 8.29 -3.55 3.73
N SER A 114 8.09 -4.78 3.27
CA SER A 114 9.02 -5.88 3.51
C SER A 114 10.35 -5.77 2.76
N ALA A 115 10.49 -4.78 1.87
CA ALA A 115 11.75 -4.39 1.26
C ALA A 115 12.35 -3.13 1.90
N ARG A 116 11.63 -2.45 2.80
CA ARG A 116 12.11 -1.28 3.56
C ARG A 116 12.87 -1.74 4.80
N THR A 117 13.62 -0.81 5.38
CA THR A 117 14.24 -1.05 6.69
C THR A 117 13.23 -0.80 7.80
N GLU A 118 13.34 -1.53 8.91
CA GLU A 118 12.51 -1.32 10.11
C GLU A 118 12.54 0.16 10.54
N THR A 119 13.73 0.78 10.52
CA THR A 119 13.89 2.22 10.85
C THR A 119 13.09 3.14 9.93
N ALA A 120 13.00 2.85 8.63
CA ALA A 120 12.21 3.69 7.71
C ALA A 120 10.71 3.59 7.99
N ILE A 121 10.25 2.40 8.38
CA ILE A 121 8.84 2.17 8.78
C ILE A 121 8.57 2.85 10.12
N GLU A 122 9.49 2.71 11.09
CA GLU A 122 9.40 3.31 12.43
C GLU A 122 9.39 4.84 12.35
N ASP A 123 10.30 5.43 11.57
CA ASP A 123 10.36 6.88 11.37
C ASP A 123 9.06 7.40 10.75
N ALA A 124 8.54 6.72 9.73
CA ALA A 124 7.30 7.11 9.06
C ALA A 124 6.08 6.98 9.99
N TYR A 125 6.00 5.89 10.76
CA TYR A 125 4.94 5.67 11.75
C TYR A 125 5.02 6.71 12.87
N THR A 126 6.20 6.90 13.47
CA THR A 126 6.40 7.83 14.59
C THR A 126 6.13 9.26 14.15
N GLN A 127 6.58 9.64 12.95
CA GLN A 127 6.27 10.95 12.37
C GLN A 127 4.76 11.16 12.19
N TRP A 128 4.01 10.14 11.77
CA TRP A 128 2.56 10.23 11.70
C TRP A 128 1.93 10.33 13.10
N TYR A 129 2.32 9.44 14.01
CA TYR A 129 1.77 9.31 15.36
C TYR A 129 2.01 10.56 16.22
N ASP A 130 3.20 11.18 16.11
CA ASP A 130 3.56 12.41 16.82
C ASP A 130 2.77 13.65 16.36
N ASN A 131 2.16 13.60 15.17
CA ASN A 131 1.30 14.67 14.66
C ASN A 131 -0.16 14.53 15.12
N LEU A 132 -0.51 13.43 15.79
CA LEU A 132 -1.85 13.20 16.33
C LEU A 132 -2.03 13.89 17.68
N SER A 133 -3.28 14.24 18.01
CA SER A 133 -3.64 14.64 19.37
C SER A 133 -3.64 13.45 20.33
N ASP A 134 -3.49 13.71 21.64
CA ASP A 134 -3.55 12.66 22.68
C ASP A 134 -4.79 11.76 22.56
N SER A 135 -5.95 12.34 22.23
CA SER A 135 -7.20 11.59 22.04
C SER A 135 -7.20 10.72 20.78
N GLU A 136 -6.51 11.14 19.73
CA GLU A 136 -6.38 10.34 18.50
C GLU A 136 -5.39 9.20 18.70
N GLN A 137 -4.30 9.45 19.43
CA GLN A 137 -3.34 8.43 19.84
C GLN A 137 -4.00 7.34 20.69
N GLU A 138 -4.80 7.74 21.69
CA GLU A 138 -5.57 6.82 22.52
C GLU A 138 -6.59 6.02 21.68
N GLY A 139 -7.35 6.70 20.81
CA GLY A 139 -8.31 6.03 19.93
C GLY A 139 -7.63 5.02 18.99
N PHE A 140 -6.46 5.36 18.44
CA PHE A 140 -5.69 4.43 17.62
C PHE A 140 -5.22 3.21 18.44
N ALA A 141 -4.70 3.42 19.65
CA ALA A 141 -4.27 2.33 20.52
C ALA A 141 -5.42 1.36 20.87
N GLU A 142 -6.62 1.88 21.06
CA GLU A 142 -7.82 1.06 21.28
C GLU A 142 -8.30 0.33 20.02
N ALA A 143 -8.14 0.96 18.85
CA ALA A 143 -8.53 0.39 17.56
C ALA A 143 -7.53 -0.66 17.06
N TRP A 144 -6.24 -0.51 17.38
CA TRP A 144 -5.15 -1.31 16.82
C TRP A 144 -5.35 -2.83 16.97
N PRO A 145 -5.73 -3.38 18.14
CA PRO A 145 -6.01 -4.81 18.26
C PRO A 145 -7.11 -5.30 17.32
N MET A 146 -8.16 -4.51 17.12
CA MET A 146 -9.27 -4.88 16.21
C MET A 146 -8.82 -4.85 14.75
N ILE A 147 -8.00 -3.86 14.39
CA ILE A 147 -7.42 -3.73 13.06
C ILE A 147 -6.55 -4.96 12.75
N LYS A 148 -5.73 -5.40 13.71
CA LYS A 148 -4.89 -6.60 13.56
C LYS A 148 -5.73 -7.86 13.36
N ASP A 149 -6.79 -8.04 14.15
CA ASP A 149 -7.70 -9.19 14.01
C ASP A 149 -8.37 -9.21 12.62
N ASP A 150 -8.85 -8.06 12.14
CA ASP A 150 -9.46 -7.97 10.81
C ASP A 150 -8.42 -8.09 9.67
N ALA A 151 -7.18 -7.63 9.87
CA ALA A 151 -6.10 -7.81 8.90
C ALA A 151 -5.71 -9.28 8.77
N ALA A 152 -5.59 -10.01 9.89
CA ALA A 152 -5.36 -11.44 9.90
C ALA A 152 -6.49 -12.20 9.18
N ALA A 153 -7.76 -11.83 9.43
CA ALA A 153 -8.90 -12.42 8.74
C ALA A 153 -8.89 -12.16 7.23
N LEU A 154 -8.48 -10.96 6.79
CA LEU A 154 -8.33 -10.61 5.38
C LEU A 154 -7.21 -11.38 4.68
N LEU A 155 -6.10 -11.61 5.39
CA LEU A 155 -4.96 -12.40 4.91
C LEU A 155 -5.30 -13.90 4.83
N GLU A 156 -6.08 -14.42 5.77
CA GLU A 156 -6.51 -15.82 5.80
C GLU A 156 -7.53 -16.14 4.70
N ASP A 157 -8.64 -15.38 4.65
CA ASP A 157 -9.72 -15.60 3.69
C ASP A 157 -10.38 -14.28 3.27
N LYS A 158 -9.75 -13.64 2.28
CA LYS A 158 -10.25 -12.41 1.66
C LYS A 158 -11.66 -12.56 1.08
N ASP A 159 -12.00 -13.73 0.53
CA ASP A 159 -13.31 -13.95 -0.09
C ASP A 159 -14.42 -14.06 0.96
N ALA A 160 -14.14 -14.64 2.13
CA ALA A 160 -15.05 -14.65 3.27
C ALA A 160 -15.35 -13.23 3.80
N MET A 161 -14.39 -12.31 3.67
CA MET A 161 -14.50 -10.92 4.10
C MET A 161 -15.10 -10.00 3.03
N ALA A 162 -15.41 -10.51 1.83
CA ALA A 162 -15.86 -9.70 0.69
C ALA A 162 -17.11 -8.85 0.98
N GLY A 163 -18.09 -9.39 1.72
CA GLY A 163 -19.30 -8.62 2.07
C GLY A 163 -18.99 -7.38 2.93
N ARG A 164 -18.08 -7.50 3.91
CA ARG A 164 -17.64 -6.37 4.76
C ARG A 164 -16.82 -5.35 3.96
N LEU A 165 -16.03 -5.83 3.00
CA LEU A 165 -15.27 -4.97 2.08
C LEU A 165 -16.20 -4.18 1.15
N GLU A 166 -17.22 -4.83 0.58
CA GLU A 166 -18.22 -4.18 -0.27
C GLU A 166 -19.00 -3.10 0.49
N ASP A 167 -19.33 -3.36 1.76
CA ASP A 167 -20.01 -2.41 2.65
C ASP A 167 -19.20 -1.12 2.90
N VAL A 168 -17.86 -1.17 2.79
CA VAL A 168 -16.97 0.01 2.84
C VAL A 168 -16.57 0.54 1.47
N GLY A 169 -17.17 0.01 0.40
CA GLY A 169 -16.90 0.43 -0.98
C GLY A 169 -15.60 -0.13 -1.58
N LEU A 170 -15.01 -1.15 -0.96
CA LEU A 170 -13.82 -1.84 -1.46
C LEU A 170 -14.19 -3.11 -2.21
N ASP A 171 -13.50 -3.38 -3.32
CA ASP A 171 -13.71 -4.57 -4.14
C ASP A 171 -12.65 -5.61 -3.81
N ALA A 172 -13.03 -6.65 -3.06
CA ALA A 172 -12.13 -7.71 -2.61
C ALA A 172 -11.28 -8.33 -3.75
N LYS A 173 -11.82 -8.37 -4.97
CA LYS A 173 -11.10 -8.94 -6.13
C LYS A 173 -10.02 -8.02 -6.68
N LYS A 174 -10.13 -6.72 -6.43
CA LYS A 174 -9.15 -5.70 -6.85
C LYS A 174 -8.07 -5.45 -5.81
N LEU A 175 -8.33 -5.79 -4.54
CA LEU A 175 -7.35 -5.64 -3.48
C LEU A 175 -6.22 -6.67 -3.63
N THR A 176 -4.99 -6.18 -3.66
CA THR A 176 -3.76 -6.96 -3.52
C THR A 176 -3.11 -6.55 -2.21
N PHE A 177 -2.63 -7.55 -1.48
CA PHE A 177 -1.84 -7.36 -0.28
C PHE A 177 -1.01 -8.60 0.00
N SER A 178 0.01 -8.45 0.84
CA SER A 178 1.03 -9.45 1.11
C SER A 178 1.20 -9.59 2.62
N GLU A 179 1.15 -10.84 3.10
CA GLU A 179 1.40 -11.18 4.51
C GLU A 179 2.79 -10.69 4.96
N LYS A 180 3.77 -10.76 4.06
CA LYS A 180 5.15 -10.33 4.36
C LYS A 180 5.23 -8.82 4.61
N ASP A 181 4.49 -8.02 3.84
CA ASP A 181 4.48 -6.56 3.99
C ASP A 181 3.65 -6.13 5.20
N TRP A 182 2.56 -6.85 5.49
CA TRP A 182 1.82 -6.68 6.74
C TRP A 182 2.68 -6.98 7.97
N ASN A 183 3.39 -8.11 7.99
CA ASN A 183 4.23 -8.48 9.13
C ASN A 183 5.35 -7.44 9.36
N ALA A 184 5.94 -6.90 8.28
CA ALA A 184 6.93 -5.84 8.39
C ALA A 184 6.37 -4.55 9.03
N LEU A 185 5.09 -4.25 8.81
CA LEU A 185 4.40 -3.16 9.48
C LEU A 185 4.11 -3.50 10.95
N GLU A 186 3.50 -4.66 11.19
CA GLU A 186 3.07 -5.10 12.51
C GLU A 186 4.25 -5.20 13.49
N ASP A 187 5.37 -5.77 13.07
CA ASP A 187 6.58 -5.92 13.90
C ASP A 187 7.13 -4.59 14.42
N VAL A 188 6.92 -3.50 13.65
CA VAL A 188 7.36 -2.15 14.02
C VAL A 188 6.28 -1.42 14.83
N VAL A 189 5.01 -1.51 14.42
CA VAL A 189 3.93 -0.76 15.05
C VAL A 189 3.55 -1.35 16.41
N ASP A 190 3.50 -2.68 16.55
CA ASP A 190 3.04 -3.34 17.77
C ASP A 190 3.82 -2.94 19.04
N PRO A 191 5.17 -2.88 19.05
CA PRO A 191 5.92 -2.42 20.23
C PRO A 191 5.79 -0.90 20.50
N LEU A 192 5.36 -0.11 19.52
CA LEU A 192 5.25 1.34 19.62
C LEU A 192 3.86 1.81 20.04
N VAL A 193 2.82 1.00 19.79
CA VAL A 193 1.46 1.29 20.23
C VAL A 193 1.37 1.12 21.75
N PRO A 194 1.05 2.17 22.52
CA PRO A 194 0.89 2.03 23.96
C PRO A 194 -0.30 1.13 24.28
N GLU A 195 -0.22 0.36 25.36
CA GLU A 195 -1.40 -0.34 25.86
C GLU A 195 -2.53 0.66 26.13
N ALA A 196 -3.69 0.42 25.52
CA ALA A 196 -4.88 1.22 25.75
C ALA A 196 -5.17 1.26 27.26
N LYS A 197 -5.04 2.45 27.85
CA LYS A 197 -5.43 2.70 29.23
C LYS A 197 -6.95 2.77 29.24
N GLY A 198 -7.62 1.63 29.28
CA GLY A 198 -9.08 1.59 29.32
C GLY A 198 -9.64 2.38 30.51
N GLU A 199 -9.84 3.68 30.32
CA GLU A 199 -10.47 4.60 31.26
C GLU A 199 -11.82 5.00 30.65
N TYR A 200 -12.77 4.08 30.70
CA TYR A 200 -14.20 4.38 30.51
C TYR A 200 -14.93 4.40 31.86
#